data_AF-A0A7K1AX19-F1
#
_entry.id   AF-A0A7K1AX19-F1
#
_cell.length_a   1.000
_cell.length_b   1.000
_cell.length_c   1.000
_cell.angle_alpha   90.00
_cell.angle_beta   90.00
_cell.angle_gamma   90.00
#
_symmetry.space_group_name_H-M   'P 1'
#
loop_
_entity.id
_entity.type
_entity.pdbx_description
1 polymer ?
#
loop_
_entity_poly.entity_id
_entity_poly.type
_entity_poly.pdbx_seq_one_letter_code
_entity_poly.pdbx_strand_id
1 'polypeptide(L)'
;MPFCEDCAKYWAPSAMHADGSCPTCGRVLDSPQIASTLPTFRRVTAENIDIRRLASGLDDDQELPKTPWHFKLLVAALCVYLGWRIVQIFI
;
A
#
# COMPACT_ATOMS: atom_id res chain seq x y z
N MET A 1 17.30 -7.76 -7.21
CA MET A 1 18.65 -7.76 -7.80
C MET A 1 18.82 -6.39 -8.45
N PRO A 2 19.73 -5.51 -7.99
CA PRO A 2 19.81 -4.15 -8.52
C PRO A 2 20.29 -4.16 -9.97
N PHE A 3 19.67 -3.34 -10.81
CA PHE A 3 19.99 -3.18 -12.21
C PHE A 3 20.88 -1.95 -12.40
N CYS A 4 21.93 -2.08 -13.20
CA CYS A 4 22.76 -0.95 -13.61
C CYS A 4 22.36 -0.50 -15.02
N GLU A 5 21.88 0.74 -15.15
CA GLU A 5 21.43 1.29 -16.43
C GLU A 5 22.56 1.50 -17.43
N ASP A 6 23.73 2.01 -17.00
CA ASP A 6 24.87 2.23 -17.91
C ASP A 6 25.48 0.93 -18.45
N CYS A 7 25.44 -0.14 -17.65
CA CYS A 7 25.98 -1.45 -18.04
C CYS A 7 24.92 -2.41 -18.58
N ALA A 8 23.65 -2.01 -18.57
CA ALA A 8 22.48 -2.82 -18.91
C ALA A 8 22.50 -4.24 -18.30
N LYS A 9 22.92 -4.36 -17.04
CA LYS A 9 23.20 -5.65 -16.39
C LYS A 9 22.71 -5.71 -14.94
N TYR A 10 22.17 -6.87 -14.57
CA TYR A 10 21.84 -7.20 -13.19
C TYR A 10 23.07 -7.68 -12.43
N TRP A 11 23.23 -7.17 -11.22
CA TRP A 11 24.32 -7.54 -10.33
C TRP A 11 23.77 -8.18 -9.05
N ALA A 12 24.43 -9.24 -8.58
CA ALA A 12 24.15 -9.82 -7.26
C ALA A 12 24.87 -8.99 -6.17
N PRO A 13 24.37 -8.94 -4.91
CA PRO A 13 25.01 -8.19 -3.83
C PRO A 13 26.47 -8.59 -3.57
N SER A 14 26.81 -9.87 -3.77
CA SER A 14 28.18 -10.39 -3.63
C SER A 14 29.14 -9.95 -4.74
N ALA A 15 28.61 -9.41 -5.85
CA ALA A 15 29.39 -8.97 -7.01
C ALA A 15 29.49 -7.43 -7.11
N MET A 16 28.99 -6.70 -6.11
CA MET A 16 29.11 -5.24 -6.01
C MET A 16 30.27 -4.86 -5.08
N HIS A 17 30.71 -3.60 -5.13
CA HIS A 17 31.56 -3.06 -4.07
C HIS A 17 30.83 -3.04 -2.73
N ALA A 18 31.57 -3.02 -1.62
CA ALA A 18 31.01 -2.99 -0.26
C ALA A 18 30.05 -1.81 -0.04
N ASP A 19 30.24 -0.72 -0.80
CA ASP A 19 29.41 0.47 -0.76
C ASP A 19 28.11 0.36 -1.60
N GLY A 20 27.89 -0.77 -2.27
CA GLY A 20 26.73 -0.99 -3.17
C GLY A 20 26.91 -0.44 -4.60
N SER A 21 28.12 0.02 -4.93
CA SER A 21 28.44 0.54 -6.26
C SER A 21 28.71 -0.56 -7.29
N CYS A 22 28.34 -0.29 -8.53
CA CYS A 22 28.64 -1.14 -9.68
C CYS A 22 30.16 -1.23 -9.90
N PRO A 23 30.76 -2.45 -10.02
CA PRO A 23 32.20 -2.60 -10.18
C PRO A 23 32.73 -2.15 -11.55
N THR A 24 31.85 -1.95 -12.54
CA THR A 24 32.25 -1.60 -13.90
C THR A 24 32.19 -0.10 -14.18
N CYS A 25 31.15 0.59 -13.71
CA CYS A 25 30.96 2.02 -13.96
C CYS A 25 31.08 2.89 -12.70
N GLY A 26 31.23 2.29 -11.52
CA GLY A 26 31.42 3.00 -10.24
C GLY A 26 30.17 3.70 -9.70
N ARG A 27 29.03 3.66 -10.40
CA ARG A 27 27.79 4.28 -9.92
C ARG A 27 27.18 3.51 -8.75
N VAL A 28 26.66 4.25 -7.77
CA VAL A 28 25.82 3.69 -6.70
C VAL A 28 24.52 3.20 -7.34
N LEU A 29 24.23 1.92 -7.21
CA LEU A 29 22.95 1.38 -7.66
C LEU A 29 21.95 1.67 -6.55
N ASP A 30 20.93 2.46 -6.87
CA ASP A 30 19.74 2.62 -6.03
C ASP A 30 19.04 1.26 -5.95
N SER A 31 19.54 0.40 -5.06
CA SER A 31 18.73 -0.62 -4.44
C SER A 31 17.54 0.12 -3.81
N PRO A 32 16.31 -0.39 -3.86
CA PRO A 32 15.16 0.25 -3.24
C PRO A 32 15.31 0.24 -1.71
N GLN A 33 16.22 1.05 -1.19
CA GLN A 33 16.21 1.66 0.12
C GLN A 33 15.16 2.78 0.10
N ILE A 34 13.96 2.49 -0.44
CA ILE A 34 12.79 3.40 -0.44
C ILE A 34 12.37 3.73 1.01
N ALA A 35 13.06 3.20 2.03
CA ALA A 35 12.86 3.56 3.44
C ALA A 35 13.75 4.71 3.95
N SER A 36 14.82 5.12 3.25
CA SER A 36 15.82 6.01 3.87
C SER A 36 15.75 7.49 3.44
N THR A 37 15.13 7.80 2.30
CA THR A 37 14.98 9.19 1.79
C THR A 37 13.58 9.77 1.92
N LEU A 38 12.59 9.01 2.42
CA LEU A 38 11.27 9.59 2.72
C LEU A 38 11.32 10.41 4.03
N PRO A 39 10.62 11.57 4.08
CA PRO A 39 10.45 12.31 5.32
C PRO A 39 9.84 11.41 6.39
N THR A 40 10.34 11.52 7.63
CA THR A 40 10.03 10.66 8.79
C THR A 40 8.53 10.39 9.01
N PHE A 41 7.65 11.26 8.49
CA PHE A 41 6.20 11.11 8.53
C PHE A 41 5.64 9.89 7.76
N ARG A 42 6.38 9.33 6.80
CA ARG A 42 5.95 8.12 6.05
C ARG A 42 6.75 6.88 6.40
N ARG A 43 7.27 6.79 7.62
CA ARG A 43 7.73 5.51 8.19
C ARG A 43 6.60 4.92 8.98
N VAL A 44 6.08 3.79 8.49
CA VAL A 44 5.10 2.98 9.21
C VAL A 44 5.84 2.34 10.40
N THR A 45 5.81 3.00 11.54
CA THR A 45 6.39 2.52 12.81
C THR A 45 5.30 1.89 13.68
N ALA A 46 5.69 1.04 14.63
CA ALA A 46 4.76 0.34 15.51
C ALA A 46 3.82 1.28 16.31
N GLU A 47 4.22 2.53 16.55
CA GLU A 47 3.37 3.55 17.18
C GLU A 47 2.44 4.28 16.17
N ASN A 48 2.76 4.30 14.88
CA ASN A 48 1.92 4.96 13.87
C ASN A 48 0.92 4.00 13.19
N ILE A 49 1.20 2.69 13.22
CA ILE A 49 0.27 1.67 12.71
C ILE A 49 -0.27 0.82 13.86
N ASP A 50 -1.45 1.20 14.33
CA ASP A 50 -2.07 0.52 15.46
C ASP A 50 -2.84 -0.71 14.98
N ILE A 51 -2.12 -1.85 14.94
CA ILE A 51 -2.60 -3.14 14.43
C ILE A 51 -3.83 -3.60 15.23
N ARG A 52 -3.90 -3.29 16.54
CA ARG A 52 -5.04 -3.64 17.40
C ARG A 52 -6.32 -2.93 16.97
N ARG A 53 -6.24 -1.66 16.55
CA ARG A 53 -7.41 -0.87 16.11
C ARG A 53 -7.96 -1.33 14.76
N LEU A 54 -7.10 -1.90 13.92
CA LEU A 54 -7.47 -2.46 12.62
C LEU A 54 -8.02 -3.89 12.75
N ALA A 55 -7.55 -4.64 13.76
CA ALA A 55 -7.95 -6.02 14.00
C ALA A 55 -9.16 -6.16 14.94
N SER A 56 -9.47 -5.16 15.77
CA SER A 56 -10.70 -5.10 16.56
C SER A 56 -11.89 -4.83 15.64
N GLY A 57 -12.38 -5.87 14.98
CA GLY A 57 -13.62 -5.81 14.23
C GLY A 57 -14.77 -5.39 15.13
N LEU A 58 -15.45 -4.30 14.77
CA LEU A 58 -16.90 -4.05 14.88
C LEU A 58 -17.64 -4.36 16.21
N ASP A 59 -16.97 -4.27 17.36
CA ASP A 59 -17.64 -4.21 18.66
C ASP A 59 -17.26 -2.92 19.37
N ASP A 60 -17.90 -1.80 18.99
CA ASP A 60 -18.17 -0.67 19.89
C ASP A 60 -18.86 0.46 19.12
N ASP A 61 -19.95 0.94 19.69
CA ASP A 61 -20.75 2.11 19.32
C ASP A 61 -20.00 3.43 19.65
N GLN A 62 -18.69 3.46 19.35
CA GLN A 62 -17.81 4.60 19.59
C GLN A 62 -17.24 5.11 18.26
N GLU A 63 -17.76 6.27 17.83
CA GLU A 63 -17.19 7.15 16.82
C GLU A 63 -16.66 6.45 15.56
N LEU A 64 -17.58 5.81 14.83
CA LEU A 64 -17.29 5.26 13.50
C LEU A 64 -16.63 6.36 12.64
N PRO A 65 -15.44 6.11 12.07
CA PRO A 65 -14.82 7.04 11.14
C PRO A 65 -15.84 7.35 10.04
N LYS A 66 -16.18 8.63 9.91
CA LYS A 66 -17.25 9.12 9.04
C LYS A 66 -17.07 8.54 7.64
N THR A 67 -17.90 7.56 7.30
CA THR A 67 -17.91 6.99 5.96
C THR A 67 -18.16 8.14 4.97
N PRO A 68 -17.37 8.24 3.89
CA PRO A 68 -17.51 9.35 2.96
C PRO A 68 -18.94 9.36 2.42
N TRP A 69 -19.58 10.53 2.34
CA TRP A 69 -21.02 10.66 2.07
C TRP A 69 -21.48 9.90 0.80
N HIS A 70 -20.65 9.93 -0.24
CA HIS A 70 -20.86 9.18 -1.47
C HIS A 70 -20.91 7.65 -1.28
N PHE A 71 -20.17 7.09 -0.31
CA PHE A 71 -20.20 5.65 -0.03
C PHE A 71 -21.59 5.20 0.43
N LYS A 72 -22.24 5.99 1.29
CA LYS A 72 -23.62 5.72 1.74
C LYS A 72 -24.60 5.76 0.57
N LEU A 73 -24.39 6.65 -0.41
CA LEU A 73 -25.22 6.70 -1.62
C LEU A 73 -25.05 5.46 -2.49
N LEU A 74 -23.81 5.00 -2.71
CA LEU A 74 -23.58 3.77 -3.48
C LEU A 74 -24.25 2.56 -2.84
N VAL A 75 -24.15 2.42 -1.52
CA VAL A 75 -24.80 1.32 -0.78
C VAL A 75 -26.32 1.41 -0.89
N ALA A 76 -26.91 2.61 -0.74
CA ALA A 76 -28.35 2.79 -0.89
C ALA A 76 -28.83 2.45 -2.31
N ALA A 77 -28.12 2.92 -3.34
CA ALA A 77 -28.43 2.63 -4.73
C ALA A 77 -28.33 1.13 -5.03
N LEU A 78 -27.31 0.45 -4.48
CA LEU A 78 -27.13 -0.99 -4.60
C LEU A 78 -28.32 -1.75 -3.99
N CYS A 79 -28.73 -1.40 -2.75
CA CYS A 79 -29.87 -2.03 -2.08
C CYS A 79 -31.18 -1.83 -2.86
N VAL A 80 -31.43 -0.63 -3.38
CA VAL A 80 -32.62 -0.35 -4.20
C VAL A 80 -32.62 -1.18 -5.48
N TYR A 81 -31.49 -1.28 -6.18
CA TYR A 81 -31.37 -2.07 -7.40
C TYR A 81 -31.60 -3.56 -7.14
N LEU A 82 -30.98 -4.12 -6.09
CA LEU A 82 -31.17 -5.51 -5.69
C LEU A 82 -32.62 -5.79 -5.29
N GLY A 83 -33.25 -4.89 -4.53
CA GLY A 83 -34.66 -5.00 -4.15
C GLY A 83 -35.58 -4.99 -5.37
N TRP A 84 -35.35 -4.06 -6.31
CA TRP A 84 -36.09 -4.01 -7.57
C TRP A 84 -35.88 -5.29 -8.40
N ARG A 85 -34.64 -5.80 -8.46
CA ARG A 85 -34.31 -7.01 -9.20
C ARG A 85 -35.02 -8.24 -8.62
N ILE A 86 -35.15 -8.32 -7.29
CA ILE A 86 -35.91 -9.38 -6.61
C ILE A 86 -37.40 -9.29 -7.00
N VAL A 87 -38.00 -8.10 -6.95
CA VAL A 87 -39.39 -7.89 -7.40
C VAL A 87 -39.57 -8.28 -8.87
N GLN A 88 -38.63 -7.89 -9.75
CA GLN A 88 -38.62 -8.26 -11.16
C GLN A 88 -38.52 -9.77 -11.40
N ILE A 89 -37.97 -10.55 -10.47
CA ILE A 89 -37.94 -12.02 -10.61
C ILE A 89 -39.32 -12.64 -10.36
N PHE A 90 -40.15 -11.99 -9.54
CA PHE A 90 -41.47 -12.50 -9.15
C PHE A 90 -42.64 -11.91 -9.94
N ILE A 91 -42.43 -10.82 -10.68
CA ILE A 91 -43.38 -10.19 -11.61
C ILE A 91 -43.01 -10.55 -13.03
#